data_AF-T0LSA6-F1
#
_entry.id   AF-T0LSA6-F1
#
_cell.length_a   1.000
_cell.length_b   1.000
_cell.length_c   1.000
_cell.angle_alpha   90.00
_cell.angle_beta   90.00
_cell.angle_gamma   90.00
#
_symmetry.space_group_name_H-M   'P 1'
#
loop_
_entity.id
_entity.type
_entity.pdbx_description
1 polymer ?
#
loop_
_entity_poly.entity_id
_entity_poly.type
_entity_poly.pdbx_seq_one_letter_code
_entity_poly.pdbx_strand_id
1 'polypeptide(L)' 'METNRNKIINFEAKDPETEIILDDGTVLGFKSVIQNVVFTGYSPDGLPLYRVQSQQVVKLKQVRDELRVER' A
#
# COMPACT_ATOMS: atom_id res chain seq x y z
N MET A 1 -3.42 34.47 9.62
CA MET A 1 -3.89 33.83 8.37
C MET A 1 -2.94 32.69 8.05
N GLU A 2 -3.24 31.49 8.50
CA GLU A 2 -2.37 30.34 8.27
C GLU A 2 -2.80 29.66 6.96
N THR A 3 -1.90 29.71 5.98
CA THR A 3 -2.21 29.26 4.61
C THR A 3 -2.14 27.75 4.60
N ASN A 4 -3.30 27.09 4.57
CA ASN A 4 -3.41 25.64 4.45
C ASN A 4 -2.92 25.20 3.05
N ARG A 5 -1.60 25.08 2.88
CA ARG A 5 -0.97 24.64 1.63
C ARG A 5 -0.79 23.14 1.67
N ASN A 6 -1.90 22.41 1.55
CA ASN A 6 -1.84 21.00 1.16
C ASN A 6 -1.20 20.93 -0.23
N LYS A 7 0.09 20.58 -0.28
CA LYS A 7 0.82 20.39 -1.53
C LYS A 7 0.87 18.90 -1.82
N ILE A 8 0.31 18.50 -2.96
CA ILE A 8 0.51 17.16 -3.51
C ILE A 8 1.97 17.05 -3.93
N ILE A 9 2.65 16.00 -3.46
CA ILE A 9 4.06 15.76 -3.73
C ILE A 9 4.17 14.74 -4.86
N ASN A 10 5.08 14.98 -5.81
CA ASN A 10 5.49 13.95 -6.76
C ASN A 10 6.35 12.93 -6.02
N PHE A 11 6.03 11.64 -6.14
CA PHE A 11 6.76 10.58 -5.45
C PHE A 11 6.97 9.38 -6.37
N GLU A 12 8.01 8.61 -6.07
CA GLU A 12 8.24 7.27 -6.62
C GLU A 12 8.17 6.28 -5.44
N ALA A 13 7.24 5.33 -5.50
CA ALA A 13 7.11 4.30 -4.48
C ALA A 13 7.85 3.03 -4.93
N LYS A 14 8.81 2.58 -4.12
CA LYS A 14 9.48 1.29 -4.28
C LYS A 14 8.94 0.32 -3.23
N ASP A 15 7.70 -0.13 -3.42
CA ASP A 15 7.09 -1.13 -2.53
C ASP A 15 7.28 -2.54 -3.10
N PRO A 16 8.02 -3.43 -2.40
CA PRO A 16 8.13 -4.83 -2.81
C PRO A 16 6.78 -5.53 -2.62
N GLU A 17 6.42 -6.40 -3.57
CA GLU A 17 5.28 -7.30 -3.40
C GLU A 17 5.62 -8.30 -2.28
N THR A 18 4.73 -8.43 -1.29
CA THR A 18 4.85 -9.38 -0.19
C THR A 18 4.03 -10.62 -0.51
N GLU A 19 4.54 -11.81 -0.21
CA GLU A 19 3.76 -13.05 -0.34
C GLU A 19 3.18 -13.47 1.00
N ILE A 20 1.91 -13.88 0.98
CA ILE A 20 1.20 -14.42 2.12
C ILE A 20 0.80 -15.85 1.77
N ILE A 21 1.25 -16.80 2.59
CA ILE A 21 0.91 -18.21 2.46
C ILE A 21 -0.17 -18.51 3.51
N LEU A 22 -1.34 -18.96 3.07
CA LEU A 22 -2.44 -19.36 3.95
C LEU A 22 -2.20 -20.77 4.50
N ASP A 23 -2.94 -21.12 5.55
CA ASP A 23 -2.89 -22.45 6.19
C ASP A 23 -3.28 -23.58 5.23
N ASP A 24 -4.21 -23.29 4.33
CA ASP A 24 -4.62 -24.14 3.21
C ASP A 24 -3.59 -24.16 2.06
N GLY A 25 -2.41 -23.58 2.21
CA GLY A 25 -1.35 -23.56 1.19
C GLY A 25 -1.60 -22.65 -0.02
N THR A 26 -2.68 -21.89 -0.05
CA THR A 26 -2.91 -20.84 -1.05
C THR A 26 -1.85 -19.74 -0.92
N VAL A 27 -1.36 -19.23 -2.05
CA VAL A 27 -0.39 -18.13 -2.09
C VAL A 27 -1.04 -16.86 -2.64
N LEU A 28 -1.00 -15.81 -1.84
CA LEU A 28 -1.47 -14.47 -2.20
C LEU A 28 -0.27 -13.54 -2.40
N GLY A 29 -0.27 -12.80 -3.50
CA GLY A 29 0.57 -11.62 -3.68
C GLY A 29 -0.13 -10.40 -3.08
N PHE A 30 0.52 -9.75 -2.13
CA PHE A 30 0.06 -8.53 -1.49
C PHE A 30 0.94 -7.36 -1.95
N LYS A 31 0.31 -6.30 -2.45
CA LYS A 31 1.00 -5.07 -2.82
C LYS A 31 0.23 -3.86 -2.29
N SER A 32 0.94 -2.98 -1.58
CA SER A 32 0.44 -1.63 -1.30
C SER A 32 0.67 -0.75 -2.52
N VAL A 33 -0.37 -0.07 -2.98
CA VAL A 33 -0.28 0.93 -4.05
C VAL A 33 -0.47 2.29 -3.42
N ILE A 34 0.60 3.07 -3.37
CA ILE A 34 0.53 4.46 -2.90
C ILE A 34 -0.09 5.33 -4.00
N GLN A 35 -1.24 5.91 -3.71
CA GLN A 35 -1.99 6.75 -4.65
C GLN A 35 -1.62 8.22 -4.51
N ASN A 36 -1.37 8.66 -3.28
CA ASN A 36 -1.10 10.07 -3.00
C ASN A 36 -0.23 10.25 -1.75
N VAL A 37 0.64 11.26 -1.79
CA VAL A 37 1.40 11.75 -0.65
C VAL A 37 1.20 13.25 -0.56
N VAL A 38 0.67 13.72 0.59
CA VAL A 38 0.41 15.13 0.85
C VAL A 38 1.24 15.59 2.04
N PHE A 39 1.95 16.69 1.90
CA PHE A 39 2.59 17.36 3.04
C PHE A 39 1.53 18.03 3.92
N THR A 40 1.55 17.78 5.22
CA THR A 40 0.53 18.27 6.16
C THR A 40 1.05 19.21 7.24
N GLY A 41 2.37 19.41 7.35
CA GLY A 41 2.97 20.32 8.32
C GLY A 41 4.25 19.77 8.94
N TYR A 42 4.57 20.23 10.15
CA TYR A 42 5.73 19.75 10.91
C TYR A 42 5.27 19.26 12.30
N SER A 43 5.93 18.24 12.83
CA SER A 43 5.78 17.82 14.22
C SER A 43 6.45 18.83 15.18
N PRO A 44 6.18 18.76 16.50
CA PRO A 44 6.76 19.69 17.48
C PRO A 44 8.29 19.71 17.54
N ASP A 45 8.94 18.62 17.12
CA ASP A 45 10.41 18.49 16.98
C ASP A 45 10.94 19.01 15.63
N GLY A 46 10.07 19.55 14.77
CA GLY A 46 10.43 20.17 13.49
C GLY A 46 10.56 19.19 12.32
N LEU A 47 10.18 17.91 12.48
CA LEU A 47 10.20 16.96 11.37
C LEU A 47 8.97 17.12 10.46
N PRO A 48 9.11 16.96 9.13
CA PRO A 48 7.98 17.10 8.22
C PRO A 48 7.00 15.93 8.36
N LEU A 49 5.71 16.24 8.39
CA LEU A 49 4.61 15.28 8.43
C LEU A 49 3.96 15.15 7.06
N TYR A 50 3.65 13.91 6.71
CA TYR A 50 3.00 13.56 5.46
C TYR A 50 1.80 12.65 5.73
N ARG A 51 0.71 12.90 5.00
CA ARG A 51 -0.41 11.98 4.89
C ARG A 51 -0.25 11.16 3.63
N VAL A 52 -0.31 9.84 3.77
CA VAL A 52 -0.21 8.88 2.66
C VAL A 52 -1.57 8.23 2.45
N GLN A 53 -2.06 8.26 1.21
CA GLN A 53 -3.21 7.48 0.79
C GLN A 53 -2.70 6.26 0.03
N SER A 54 -3.03 5.08 0.52
CA SER A 54 -2.69 3.81 -0.10
C SER A 54 -3.92 2.94 -0.32
N GLN A 55 -3.85 2.09 -1.33
CA GLN A 55 -4.81 1.04 -1.59
C GLN A 55 -4.08 -0.30 -1.56
N GLN A 56 -4.62 -1.25 -0.80
CA GLN A 56 -4.10 -2.60 -0.78
C GLN A 56 -4.68 -3.38 -1.95
N VAL A 57 -3.80 -4.05 -2.70
CA VAL A 57 -4.17 -4.94 -3.79
C VAL A 57 -3.69 -6.34 -3.42
N VAL A 58 -4.62 -7.29 -3.48
CA VAL A 58 -4.34 -8.71 -3.27
C VAL A 58 -4.58 -9.44 -4.58
N LYS A 59 -3.58 -10.20 -5.02
CA LYS A 59 -3.65 -11.05 -6.20
C LYS A 59 -3.49 -12.50 -5.76
N LEU A 60 -4.42 -13.34 -6.16
CA LEU A 60 -4.26 -14.79 -6.05
C LEU A 60 -3.15 -15.25 -7.00
N LYS A 61 -2.07 -15.82 -6.45
CA LYS A 61 -0.94 -16.34 -7.24
C LYS A 61 -1.10 -17.84 -7.50
N GLN A 62 -1.51 -18.59 -6.48
CA GLN A 62 -1.70 -20.03 -6.55
C GLN A 62 -2.80 -20.48 -5.61
N VAL A 63 -3.65 -21.39 -6.07
CA VAL A 63 -4.65 -22.11 -5.26
C VAL A 63 -4.16 -23.55 -5.12
N ARG A 64 -4.40 -24.21 -3.99
CA ARG A 64 -4.17 -25.65 -3.88
C ARG A 64 -4.98 -26.42 -4.92
N ASP A 65 -4.41 -27.48 -5.46
CA ASP A 65 -5.06 -28.30 -6.49
C ASP A 65 -6.41 -28.87 -6.03
N GLU A 66 -6.55 -29.16 -4.74
CA GLU A 66 -7.79 -29.65 -4.11
C GLU A 66 -8.95 -28.64 -4.14
N LEU A 67 -8.67 -27.35 -4.30
CA LEU A 67 -9.64 -26.26 -4.36
C LEU A 67 -9.85 -25.72 -5.78
N ARG A 68 -9.15 -26.28 -6.78
CA ARG A 68 -9.38 -25.95 -8.20
C ARG A 68 -10.71 -26.57 -8.62
N VAL A 69 -11.78 -25.76 -8.61
CA VAL A 69 -13.01 -26.12 -9.32
C VAL A 69 -12.70 -25.99 -10.81
N GLU A 70 -12.60 -27.13 -11.50
CA GLU A 70 -12.49 -27.17 -12.97
C GLU A 70 -13.65 -26.37 -13.57
N ARG A 71 -13.32 -25.40 -14.42
CA ARG A 71 -14.27 -24.65 -15.24
C ARG A 71 -14.22 -25.13 -16.67
#